data_AF-A0A450SG98-F1
#
_entry.id   AF-A0A450SG98-F1
#
_cell.length_a   1.000
_cell.length_b   1.000
_cell.length_c   1.000
_cell.angle_alpha   90.00
_cell.angle_beta   90.00
_cell.angle_gamma   90.00
#
_symmetry.space_group_name_H-M   'P 1'
#
loop_
_entity.id
_entity.type
_entity.pdbx_description
1 polymer ?
#
loop_
_entity_poly.entity_id
_entity_poly.type
_entity_poly.pdbx_seq_one_letter_code
_entity_poly.pdbx_strand_id
1 'polypeptide(L)'
;MEHYYEKTGDKMHVAERLTAHETGRPATYEDVLRAPPERVAEIIHERLYTHPRPASRHALAGSSLGVIIGNRYHRVDNGGPGGWWILYEPELHRDNQILVPDLAG
;
A
#
# COMPACT_ATOMS: atom_id res chain seq x y z
N MET A 1 -9.47 -4.34 18.03
CA MET A 1 -9.58 -5.57 17.22
C MET A 1 -10.32 -6.59 18.04
N GLU A 2 -11.28 -7.29 17.44
CA GLU A 2 -11.98 -8.38 18.10
C GLU A 2 -11.00 -9.47 18.53
N HIS A 3 -11.08 -9.86 19.79
CA HIS A 3 -10.22 -10.85 20.42
C HIS A 3 -10.83 -12.24 20.23
N TYR A 4 -10.10 -13.15 19.59
CA TYR A 4 -10.43 -14.57 19.62
C TYR A 4 -9.32 -15.33 20.37
N TYR A 5 -9.75 -16.07 21.40
CA TYR A 5 -8.91 -16.99 22.18
C TYR A 5 -9.33 -18.43 21.84
N GLU A 6 -8.37 -19.28 21.53
CA GLU A 6 -8.53 -20.73 21.70
C GLU A 6 -7.34 -21.27 22.50
N LYS A 7 -7.65 -21.95 23.60
CA LYS A 7 -6.68 -22.41 24.59
C LYS A 7 -6.59 -23.92 24.51
N THR A 8 -5.48 -24.49 24.02
CA THR A 8 -5.03 -25.83 24.42
C THR A 8 -3.52 -25.98 24.19
N GLY A 9 -2.78 -26.27 25.27
CA GLY A 9 -1.53 -27.04 25.19
C GLY A 9 -0.21 -26.28 25.01
N ASP A 10 0.28 -25.68 26.10
CA ASP A 10 1.68 -25.67 26.54
C ASP A 10 2.80 -25.55 25.47
N LYS A 11 2.88 -24.38 24.84
CA LYS A 11 4.11 -23.66 24.46
C LYS A 11 3.71 -22.34 23.80
N MET A 12 3.77 -21.26 24.56
CA MET A 12 3.59 -19.90 24.07
C MET A 12 4.80 -19.54 23.18
N HIS A 13 4.67 -19.68 21.86
CA HIS A 13 5.47 -18.90 20.91
C HIS A 13 4.50 -18.00 20.15
N VAL A 14 4.00 -17.00 20.87
CA VAL A 14 3.42 -15.82 20.20
C VAL A 14 4.62 -14.99 19.78
N ALA A 15 5.12 -15.23 18.57
CA ALA A 15 5.85 -14.18 17.88
C ALA A 15 4.80 -13.14 17.48
N GLU A 16 4.42 -12.32 18.46
CA GLU A 16 3.65 -11.11 18.25
C GLU A 16 4.41 -10.33 17.17
N ARG A 17 3.85 -10.24 15.96
CA ARG A 17 4.39 -9.38 14.91
C ARG A 17 4.14 -7.95 15.35
N LEU A 18 4.97 -7.47 16.28
CA LEU A 18 5.05 -6.07 16.62
C LEU A 18 5.37 -5.34 15.34
N THR A 19 4.47 -4.46 14.93
CA THR A 19 4.74 -3.55 13.82
C THR A 19 5.88 -2.64 14.25
N ALA A 20 6.76 -2.21 13.34
CA ALA A 20 7.96 -1.43 13.70
C ALA A 20 7.66 -0.24 14.63
N HIS A 21 6.48 0.36 14.46
CA HIS A 21 5.95 1.41 15.32
C HIS A 21 5.87 1.04 16.82
N GLU A 22 5.47 -0.18 17.16
CA GLU A 22 5.36 -0.62 18.57
C GLU A 22 6.73 -0.83 19.23
N THR A 23 7.78 -1.01 18.43
CA THR A 23 9.15 -1.20 18.91
C THR A 23 9.93 0.11 19.11
N GLY A 24 9.31 1.28 18.84
CA GLY A 24 9.94 2.60 18.98
C GLY A 24 11.02 2.92 17.94
N ARG A 25 11.23 2.05 16.94
CA ARG A 25 12.14 2.28 15.82
C ARG A 25 11.36 2.75 14.57
N PRO A 26 11.98 3.54 13.68
CA PRO A 26 11.43 3.83 12.37
C PRO A 26 11.08 2.56 11.59
N ALA A 27 9.95 2.58 10.88
CA ALA A 27 9.59 1.53 9.94
C ALA A 27 10.59 1.49 8.78
N THR A 28 10.87 0.29 8.30
CA THR A 28 11.83 0.01 7.23
C THR A 28 11.16 -0.72 6.08
N TYR A 29 11.78 -0.76 4.91
CA TYR A 29 11.24 -1.48 3.75
C TYR A 29 11.00 -2.97 4.04
N GLU A 30 11.84 -3.58 4.86
CA GLU A 30 11.66 -4.96 5.29
C GLU A 30 10.35 -5.16 6.08
N ASP A 31 9.84 -4.13 6.76
CA ASP A 31 8.53 -4.17 7.41
C ASP A 31 7.38 -4.15 6.38
N VAL A 32 7.56 -3.48 5.23
CA VAL A 32 6.65 -3.52 4.07
C VAL A 32 6.64 -4.92 3.45
N LEU A 33 7.82 -5.51 3.19
CA LEU A 33 7.93 -6.85 2.59
C LEU A 33 7.34 -7.97 3.46
N ARG A 34 7.31 -7.77 4.78
CA ARG A 34 6.69 -8.72 5.73
C ARG A 34 5.18 -8.56 5.86
N ALA A 35 4.60 -7.49 5.31
CA ALA A 35 3.16 -7.29 5.35
C ALA A 35 2.42 -8.45 4.67
N PRO A 36 1.21 -8.81 5.14
CA PRO A 36 0.42 -9.83 4.49
C PRO A 36 0.12 -9.46 3.02
N PRO A 37 0.17 -10.40 2.07
CA PRO A 37 0.02 -10.12 0.63
C PRO A 37 -1.37 -9.60 0.22
N GLU A 38 -2.38 -9.73 1.07
CA GLU A 38 -3.73 -9.17 0.91
C GLU A 38 -3.86 -7.72 1.38
N ARG A 39 -2.79 -7.16 1.95
CA ARG A 39 -2.70 -5.77 2.40
C ARG A 39 -1.80 -4.98 1.48
N VAL A 40 -2.15 -3.73 1.29
CA VAL A 40 -1.20 -2.71 0.84
C VAL A 40 -0.48 -2.19 2.08
N ALA A 41 0.82 -1.95 1.95
CA ALA A 41 1.68 -1.50 3.03
C ALA A 41 2.50 -0.28 2.59
N GLU A 42 2.51 0.75 3.42
CA GLU A 42 3.14 2.05 3.16
C GLU A 42 3.92 2.52 4.39
N ILE A 43 4.95 3.33 4.18
CA ILE A 43 5.67 4.05 5.22
C ILE A 43 5.41 5.55 5.05
N ILE A 44 4.70 6.13 6.01
CA ILE A 44 4.38 7.57 6.07
C ILE A 44 4.89 8.11 7.40
N HIS A 45 5.73 9.15 7.35
CA HIS A 45 6.39 9.70 8.54
C HIS A 45 7.00 8.62 9.45
N GLU A 46 7.80 7.72 8.85
CA GLU A 46 8.52 6.64 9.54
C GLU A 46 7.63 5.60 10.24
N ARG A 47 6.31 5.59 9.98
CA ARG A 47 5.37 4.58 10.47
C ARG A 47 4.86 3.70 9.34
N LEU A 48 4.77 2.41 9.61
CA LEU A 48 4.11 1.44 8.75
C LEU A 48 2.58 1.60 8.88
N TYR A 49 1.92 1.84 7.76
CA TYR A 49 0.48 1.78 7.62
C TYR A 49 0.11 0.60 6.73
N THR A 50 -0.99 -0.07 7.05
CA THR A 50 -1.55 -1.10 6.18
C THR A 50 -3.04 -0.89 6.00
N HIS A 51 -3.52 -1.17 4.80
CA HIS A 51 -4.95 -1.19 4.50
C HIS A 51 -5.28 -2.40 3.63
N PRO A 52 -6.55 -2.85 3.62
CA PRO A 52 -6.98 -3.90 2.71
C PRO A 52 -6.72 -3.50 1.25
N ARG A 53 -6.46 -4.49 0.39
CA ARG A 53 -6.55 -4.29 -1.06
C ARG A 53 -7.92 -3.68 -1.45
N PRO A 54 -7.98 -2.81 -2.46
CA PRO A 54 -9.22 -2.19 -2.89
C PRO A 54 -10.33 -3.19 -3.21
N ALA A 55 -11.51 -2.96 -2.63
CA ALA A 55 -12.73 -3.68 -3.01
C ALA A 55 -13.28 -3.15 -4.34
N SER A 56 -14.19 -3.88 -4.97
CA SER A 56 -14.67 -3.59 -6.34
C SER A 56 -15.16 -2.16 -6.57
N ARG A 57 -15.78 -1.51 -5.57
CA ARG A 57 -16.22 -0.10 -5.68
C ARG A 57 -15.05 0.87 -5.79
N HIS A 58 -13.97 0.62 -5.05
CA HIS A 58 -12.74 1.42 -5.10
C HIS A 58 -12.00 1.14 -6.41
N ALA A 59 -11.85 -0.14 -6.79
CA ALA A 59 -11.25 -0.52 -8.06
C ALA A 59 -11.97 0.11 -9.27
N LEU A 60 -13.31 0.18 -9.25
CA LEU A 60 -14.09 0.83 -10.29
C LEU A 60 -13.83 2.34 -10.37
N ALA A 61 -13.75 3.01 -9.22
CA ALA A 61 -13.43 4.43 -9.15
C ALA A 61 -12.01 4.71 -9.68
N GLY A 62 -11.01 3.95 -9.23
CA GLY A 62 -9.63 4.04 -9.68
C GLY A 62 -9.47 3.76 -11.17
N SER A 63 -10.14 2.72 -11.69
CA SER A 63 -10.14 2.39 -13.12
C SER A 63 -10.74 3.50 -13.97
N SER A 64 -11.87 4.07 -13.53
CA SER A 64 -12.54 5.17 -14.25
C SER A 64 -11.65 6.41 -14.29
N LEU A 65 -11.02 6.76 -13.15
CA LEU A 65 -10.11 7.90 -13.07
C LEU A 65 -8.85 7.67 -13.91
N GLY A 66 -8.30 6.46 -13.88
CA GLY A 66 -7.16 6.06 -14.70
C GLY A 66 -7.44 6.18 -16.20
N VAL A 67 -8.65 5.81 -16.65
CA VAL A 67 -9.07 6.02 -18.05
C VAL A 67 -9.16 7.50 -18.39
N ILE A 68 -9.80 8.31 -17.55
CA ILE A 68 -10.01 9.75 -17.81
C ILE A 68 -8.67 10.50 -17.88
N ILE A 69 -7.79 10.29 -16.90
CA ILE A 69 -6.48 10.94 -16.84
C ILE A 69 -5.56 10.36 -17.92
N GLY A 70 -5.52 9.02 -18.02
CA GLY A 70 -4.66 8.31 -18.95
C GLY A 70 -4.95 8.66 -20.41
N ASN A 71 -6.23 8.82 -20.78
CA ASN A 71 -6.60 9.21 -22.15
C ASN A 71 -5.93 10.51 -22.62
N ARG A 72 -5.78 11.49 -21.72
CA ARG A 72 -5.25 12.83 -22.06
C ARG A 72 -3.75 12.99 -21.80
N TYR A 73 -3.21 12.33 -20.78
CA TYR A 73 -1.86 12.61 -20.26
C TYR A 73 -0.88 11.43 -20.36
N HIS A 74 -1.35 10.20 -20.55
CA HIS A 74 -0.45 9.05 -20.65
C HIS A 74 0.49 9.17 -21.87
N ARG A 75 1.60 8.43 -21.84
CA ARG A 75 2.68 8.45 -22.82
C ARG A 75 2.21 8.35 -24.28
N VAL A 76 1.11 7.63 -24.54
CA VAL A 76 0.53 7.52 -25.88
C VAL A 76 -0.27 8.79 -26.18
N ASP A 77 0.18 9.56 -27.16
CA ASP A 77 -0.50 10.76 -27.62
C ASP A 77 -1.84 10.41 -28.30
N ASN A 78 -2.95 10.77 -27.64
CA ASN A 78 -4.31 10.70 -28.19
C ASN A 78 -4.86 12.09 -28.57
N GLY A 79 -3.99 13.04 -28.94
CA GLY A 79 -4.34 14.43 -29.23
C GLY A 79 -4.35 15.33 -27.98
N GLY A 80 -3.57 14.97 -26.96
CA GLY A 80 -3.48 15.66 -25.67
C GLY A 80 -2.02 15.98 -25.29
N PRO A 81 -1.77 16.68 -24.18
CA PRO A 81 -0.42 17.07 -23.75
C PRO A 81 0.53 15.87 -23.54
N GLY A 82 0.01 14.68 -23.20
CA GLY A 82 0.77 13.42 -23.19
C GLY A 82 2.05 13.41 -22.35
N GLY A 83 2.88 12.36 -22.54
CA GLY A 83 4.26 12.31 -22.04
C GLY A 83 4.45 11.73 -20.62
N TRP A 84 3.37 11.47 -19.87
CA TRP A 84 3.47 10.98 -18.50
C TRP A 84 3.28 9.47 -18.39
N TRP A 85 3.82 8.87 -17.33
CA TRP A 85 3.53 7.49 -16.96
C TRP A 85 2.44 7.45 -15.90
N ILE A 86 1.19 7.37 -16.33
CA ILE A 86 0.08 7.17 -15.40
C ILE A 86 0.02 5.69 -14.99
N LEU A 87 0.29 5.39 -13.72
CA LEU A 87 0.38 4.04 -13.15
C LEU A 87 -0.67 3.84 -12.05
N TYR A 88 -1.18 2.61 -11.95
CA TYR A 88 -2.11 2.17 -10.91
C TYR A 88 -1.36 1.50 -9.76
N GLU A 89 -1.66 1.91 -8.52
CA GLU A 89 -1.03 1.42 -7.28
C GLU A 89 0.51 1.28 -7.33
N PRO A 90 1.28 2.26 -7.85
CA PRO A 90 2.74 2.13 -7.89
C PRO A 90 3.35 2.28 -6.49
N GLU A 91 4.35 1.45 -6.17
CA GLU A 91 5.18 1.66 -4.98
C GLU A 91 6.25 2.72 -5.27
N LEU A 92 6.20 3.83 -4.54
CA LEU A 92 7.08 4.99 -4.70
C LEU A 92 7.99 5.13 -3.48
N HIS A 93 9.30 5.17 -3.73
CA HIS A 93 10.31 5.38 -2.70
C HIS A 93 10.79 6.83 -2.74
N ARG A 94 10.61 7.57 -1.64
CA ARG A 94 11.09 8.95 -1.53
C ARG A 94 11.53 9.26 -0.10
N ASP A 95 12.80 9.59 0.06
CA ASP A 95 13.41 9.84 1.38
C ASP A 95 13.12 8.66 2.34
N ASN A 96 12.64 8.90 3.56
CA ASN A 96 12.27 7.85 4.51
C ASN A 96 10.80 7.38 4.34
N GLN A 97 10.22 7.53 3.15
CA GLN A 97 8.83 7.19 2.86
C GLN A 97 8.71 6.19 1.72
N ILE A 98 7.69 5.34 1.85
CA ILE A 98 7.29 4.35 0.85
C ILE A 98 5.79 4.50 0.69
N LEU A 99 5.36 5.02 -0.47
CA LEU A 99 3.96 5.35 -0.72
C LEU A 99 3.40 4.45 -1.81
N VAL A 100 2.14 4.06 -1.69
CA VAL A 100 1.37 3.27 -2.66
C VAL A 100 0.06 4.02 -2.94
N PRO A 101 0.12 5.17 -3.64
CA PRO A 101 -1.08 5.88 -4.03
C PRO A 101 -1.93 5.06 -5.01
N ASP A 102 -3.25 5.26 -5.01
CA ASP A 102 -4.14 4.61 -5.99
C ASP A 102 -3.72 4.88 -7.44
N LEU A 103 -3.26 6.10 -7.74
CA LEU A 103 -2.74 6.52 -9.05
C LEU A 103 -1.56 7.49 -8.88
N ALA A 104 -0.54 7.36 -9.73
CA ALA A 104 0.54 8.34 -9.85
C ALA A 104 0.94 8.58 -11.30
N GLY A 105 1.51 9.75 -11.58
CA GLY A 105 1.95 10.17 -12.91
C GLY A 105 2.98 11.28 -12.83
#